data_AF-A0A7X9E1N4-F1
#
_entry.id   AF-A0A7X9E1N4-F1
#
_cell.length_a   1.000
_cell.length_b   1.000
_cell.length_c   1.000
_cell.angle_alpha   90.00
_cell.angle_beta   90.00
_cell.angle_gamma   90.00
#
_symmetry.space_group_name_H-M   'P 1'
#
loop_
_entity.id
_entity.type
_entity.pdbx_description
1 polymer ?
#
loop_
_entity_poly.entity_id
_entity_poly.type
_entity_poly.pdbx_seq_one_letter_code
_entity_poly.pdbx_strand_id
1 'polypeptide(L)' 'MSGLKQKLQEKIQIEKPRTDKLLKEFGNVKVDEVNIGQIIGGMRDIKSLVTDISYIDP' A
#
# COMPACT_ATOMS: atom_id res chain seq x y z
N MET A 1 -8.77 0.04 27.91
CA MET A 1 -7.92 0.28 26.72
C MET A 1 -7.67 1.79 26.62
N SER A 2 -6.49 2.28 26.25
CA SER A 2 -6.28 3.74 26.17
C SER A 2 -7.13 4.36 25.05
N GLY A 3 -7.49 5.64 25.17
CA GLY A 3 -8.31 6.32 24.16
C GLY A 3 -7.69 6.32 22.76
N LEU A 4 -6.35 6.36 22.66
CA LEU A 4 -5.62 6.22 21.40
C LEU A 4 -5.85 4.83 20.76
N LYS A 5 -5.79 3.76 21.56
CA LYS A 5 -6.00 2.39 21.07
C LYS A 5 -7.44 2.19 20.56
N GLN A 6 -8.42 2.79 21.22
CA GLN A 6 -9.82 2.72 20.77
C GLN A 6 -10.01 3.43 19.42
N LYS A 7 -9.53 4.67 19.29
CA LYS A 7 -9.60 5.42 18.01
C LYS A 7 -8.85 4.70 16.87
N LEU A 8 -7.70 4.10 17.17
CA LEU A 8 -6.96 3.32 16.18
C LEU A 8 -7.75 2.09 15.73
N GLN A 9 -8.39 1.38 16.67
CA GLN A 9 -9.22 0.23 16.35
C GLN A 9 -10.39 0.59 15.43
N GLU A 10 -11.10 1.70 15.72
CA GLU A 10 -12.18 2.21 14.87
C GLU A 10 -11.70 2.48 13.44
N LYS A 11 -10.55 3.14 13.27
CA LYS A 11 -9.96 3.41 11.96
C LYS A 11 -9.55 2.14 11.20
N ILE A 12 -8.98 1.15 11.90
CA ILE A 12 -8.61 -0.14 11.30
C ILE A 12 -9.83 -0.84 10.71
N GLN A 13 -10.98 -0.82 11.41
CA GLN A 13 -12.20 -1.45 10.89
C GLN A 13 -12.73 -0.77 9.62
N ILE A 14 -12.54 0.54 9.50
CA ILE A 14 -12.95 1.31 8.32
C ILE A 14 -12.03 1.06 7.11
N GLU A 15 -10.71 0.97 7.33
CA GLU A 15 -9.74 0.80 6.23
C GLU A 15 -9.64 -0.65 5.74
N LYS A 16 -9.83 -1.65 6.61
CA LYS A 16 -9.66 -3.07 6.24
C LYS A 16 -10.48 -3.51 5.01
N PRO A 17 -11.77 -3.14 4.86
CA PRO A 17 -12.55 -3.45 3.66
C PRO A 17 -11.96 -2.89 2.37
N ARG A 18 -11.29 -1.73 2.43
CA ARG A 18 -10.65 -1.11 1.26
C ARG A 18 -9.48 -1.96 0.77
N THR A 19 -8.61 -2.42 1.68
CA THR A 19 -7.49 -3.32 1.34
C THR A 19 -8.00 -4.66 0.81
N ASP A 20 -9.03 -5.24 1.45
CA ASP A 20 -9.64 -6.49 1.02
C ASP A 20 -10.23 -6.36 -0.40
N LYS A 21 -10.87 -5.21 -0.71
CA LYS A 21 -11.40 -4.91 -2.04
C LYS A 21 -10.30 -4.80 -3.09
N LEU A 22 -9.21 -4.08 -2.79
CA LEU A 22 -8.07 -3.94 -3.71
C LEU A 22 -7.50 -5.30 -4.12
N LEU A 23 -7.32 -6.21 -3.15
CA LEU A 23 -6.80 -7.54 -3.43
C LEU A 23 -7.79 -8.40 -4.24
N LYS A 24 -9.07 -8.39 -3.86
CA LYS A 24 -10.09 -9.24 -4.48
C LYS A 24 -10.47 -8.80 -5.90
N GLU A 25 -10.67 -7.50 -6.09
CA GLU A 25 -11.19 -6.97 -7.36
C GLU A 25 -10.07 -6.51 -8.30
N PHE A 26 -8.93 -6.06 -7.76
CA PHE A 26 -7.87 -5.40 -8.53
C PHE A 26 -6.50 -6.09 -8.43
N GLY A 27 -6.40 -7.28 -7.81
CA GLY A 27 -5.12 -7.96 -7.58
C GLY A 27 -4.31 -8.29 -8.84
N ASN A 28 -4.94 -8.32 -10.02
CA ASN A 28 -4.29 -8.57 -11.31
C ASN A 28 -4.05 -7.29 -12.14
N VAL A 29 -4.37 -6.12 -11.61
CA VAL A 29 -4.09 -4.85 -12.29
C VAL A 29 -2.59 -4.60 -12.26
N LYS A 30 -1.98 -4.44 -13.44
CA LYS A 30 -0.58 -4.02 -13.55
C LYS A 30 -0.44 -2.57 -13.12
N VAL A 31 0.42 -2.31 -12.13
CA VAL A 31 0.69 -0.96 -11.60
C VAL A 31 1.98 -0.35 -12.14
N ASP A 32 2.84 -1.19 -12.72
CA ASP A 32 4.15 -0.84 -13.27
C ASP A 32 4.70 -1.95 -14.19
N GLU A 33 5.79 -1.66 -14.91
CA GLU A 33 6.57 -2.63 -15.66
C GLU A 33 7.99 -2.73 -15.08
N VAL A 34 8.57 -3.94 -15.09
CA VAL A 34 9.90 -4.18 -14.51
C VAL A 34 10.86 -4.68 -15.57
N ASN A 35 12.00 -4.02 -15.69
CA ASN A 35 13.10 -4.42 -16.57
C ASN A 35 14.34 -4.91 -15.79
N ILE A 36 15.28 -5.53 -16.50
CA ILE A 36 16.51 -6.11 -15.91
C ILE A 36 17.33 -5.04 -15.16
N GLY A 37 17.40 -3.82 -15.68
CA GLY A 37 18.14 -2.72 -15.06
C GLY A 37 17.59 -2.34 -13.68
N GLN A 38 16.26 -2.33 -13.51
CA GLN A 38 15.65 -2.05 -12.22
C GLN A 38 15.87 -3.19 -11.22
N ILE A 39 15.88 -4.44 -11.68
CA ILE A 39 16.22 -5.59 -10.83
C ILE A 39 17.67 -5.49 -10.31
N ILE A 40 18.63 -5.26 -11.22
CA ILE A 40 20.05 -5.13 -10.85
C ILE A 40 20.30 -3.86 -10.03
N GLY A 41 19.60 -2.78 -10.36
CA GLY A 41 19.72 -1.47 -9.71
C GLY A 41 19.00 -1.34 -8.37
N GLY A 42 18.48 -2.43 -7.80
CA GLY A 42 17.88 -2.44 -6.47
C GLY A 42 16.47 -1.84 -6.42
N MET A 43 15.60 -2.19 -7.37
CA MET A 43 14.20 -1.77 -7.45
C MET A 43 13.99 -0.26 -7.60
N ARG A 44 14.96 0.46 -8.18
CA ARG A 44 14.81 1.89 -8.46
C ARG A 44 13.58 2.14 -9.33
N ASP A 45 12.77 3.10 -8.89
CA ASP A 45 11.53 3.55 -9.53
C ASP A 45 10.42 2.48 -9.66
N ILE A 46 10.55 1.31 -9.00
CA ILE A 46 9.49 0.29 -8.98
C ILE A 46 8.47 0.57 -7.87
N LYS A 47 7.18 0.63 -8.22
CA LYS A 47 6.08 0.64 -7.24
C LYS A 47 5.91 -0.73 -6.58
N SER A 48 6.62 -0.95 -5.47
CA SER A 48 6.74 -2.27 -4.82
C SER A 48 6.09 -2.39 -3.43
N LEU A 49 5.71 -1.27 -2.80
CA LEU A 49 5.21 -1.24 -1.43
C LEU A 49 4.09 -0.22 -1.23
N VAL A 50 3.23 -0.45 -0.24
CA VAL A 50 2.16 0.46 0.17
C VAL A 50 2.56 1.13 1.49
N THR A 51 2.49 2.45 1.55
CA THR A 51 2.74 3.27 2.75
C THR A 51 1.65 4.32 2.93
N ASP A 52 0.93 4.27 4.05
CA ASP A 52 -0.23 5.14 4.28
C ASP A 52 0.07 6.40 5.09
N ILE A 53 1.21 6.46 5.79
CA ILE A 53 1.50 7.54 6.74
C ILE A 53 1.92 8.84 6.02
N SER A 54 2.64 8.72 4.91
CA SER A 54 3.20 9.86 4.20
C SER A 54 3.39 9.55 2.73
N TYR A 55 3.22 10.58 1.90
CA TYR A 55 3.50 10.59 0.46
C TYR A 55 4.22 11.89 0.10
N ILE A 56 5.06 11.86 -0.93
CA ILE A 56 5.80 13.03 -1.42
C ILE A 56 4.99 13.65 -2.56
N ASP A 57 4.48 14.87 -2.36
CA ASP A 57 3.84 15.63 -3.43
C ASP A 57 4.91 16.04 -4.48
N PRO A 58 4.70 15.80 -5.79
CA PRO A 58 5.73 15.98 -6.82
C PRO A 58 6.23 17.42 -7.02
#